data_AF-A0A9N9ICK9-F1
#
_entry.id   AF-A0A9N9ICK9-F1
#
_cell.length_a   1.000
_cell.length_b   1.000
_cell.length_c   1.000
_cell.angle_alpha   90.00
_cell.angle_beta   90.00
_cell.angle_gamma   90.00
#
_symmetry.space_group_name_H-M   'P 1'
#
loop_
_entity.id
_entity.type
_entity.pdbx_description
1 polymer ?
#
loop_
_entity_poly.entity_id
_entity_poly.type
_entity_poly.pdbx_seq_one_letter_code
_entity_poly.pdbx_strand_id
1 'polypeptide(L)'
;SKAATKIVSFFEAVTKDLVMNLMKQNEREKLDLTKDLMGEKEREKLDLTNRITKLENDVKDRTELLLRSKGMCNVRGALEFIRSTNRLQDKIISFREPTDNVLTRLTQDERFISYLNQTCSLNNSQYKDVEGCVGGLYYTALKKKLRGHDNDVEIYARDWSVNEVLALGALLRYYNILYYYYDDQGDLAEYPYKLAKYPYKLAEYTYNPAMETTKLATVVMWYDDKIGHRRHVV
;
A
#
# COMPACT_ATOMS: atom_id res chain seq x y z
N SER A 1 -2.15 -53.68 59.45
CA SER A 1 -1.83 -52.35 58.86
C SER A 1 -1.24 -52.40 57.43
N LYS A 2 -0.41 -53.39 57.02
CA LYS A 2 0.21 -53.44 55.66
C LYS A 2 -0.73 -53.47 54.44
N ALA A 3 -1.93 -54.04 54.57
CA ALA A 3 -2.90 -54.11 53.46
C ALA A 3 -3.45 -52.72 53.10
N ALA A 4 -3.74 -51.88 54.12
CA ALA A 4 -4.22 -50.52 53.91
C ALA A 4 -3.18 -49.67 53.19
N THR A 5 -1.89 -49.77 53.56
CA THR A 5 -0.80 -49.04 52.89
C THR A 5 -0.68 -49.41 51.41
N LYS A 6 -0.80 -50.69 51.06
CA LYS A 6 -0.77 -51.13 49.65
C LYS A 6 -1.95 -50.57 48.85
N ILE A 7 -3.14 -50.58 49.43
CA ILE A 7 -4.35 -50.03 48.81
C ILE A 7 -4.18 -48.53 48.55
N VAL A 8 -3.70 -47.76 49.53
CA VAL A 8 -3.44 -46.31 49.38
C VAL A 8 -2.41 -46.06 48.27
N SER A 9 -1.29 -46.77 48.26
CA SER A 9 -0.26 -46.59 47.22
C SER A 9 -0.74 -46.92 45.80
N PHE A 10 -1.66 -47.89 45.67
CA PHE A 10 -2.27 -48.23 44.39
C PHE A 10 -3.18 -47.09 43.89
N PHE A 11 -4.05 -46.56 44.77
CA PHE A 11 -4.91 -45.44 44.41
C PHE A 11 -4.11 -44.18 44.07
N GLU A 12 -3.02 -43.88 44.78
CA GLU A 12 -2.14 -42.77 44.45
C GLU A 12 -1.50 -42.91 43.06
N ALA A 13 -1.03 -44.12 42.71
CA ALA A 13 -0.44 -44.39 41.40
C ALA A 13 -1.47 -44.23 40.27
N VAL A 14 -2.67 -44.79 40.43
CA VAL A 14 -3.77 -44.67 39.46
C VAL A 14 -4.18 -43.20 39.31
N THR A 15 -4.28 -42.45 40.41
CA THR A 15 -4.65 -41.03 40.38
C THR A 15 -3.60 -40.19 39.65
N LYS A 16 -2.30 -40.44 39.91
CA LYS A 16 -1.21 -39.75 39.21
C LYS A 16 -1.22 -40.02 37.71
N ASP A 17 -1.45 -41.27 37.29
CA ASP A 17 -1.49 -41.62 35.88
C ASP A 17 -2.69 -40.97 35.17
N LEU A 18 -3.87 -40.98 35.81
CA LEU A 18 -5.06 -40.32 35.28
C LEU A 18 -4.85 -38.81 35.13
N VAL A 19 -4.29 -38.13 36.14
CA VAL A 19 -3.99 -36.70 36.09
C VAL A 19 -2.97 -36.38 34.99
N MET A 20 -1.91 -37.18 34.86
CA MET A 20 -0.91 -37.00 33.82
C MET A 20 -1.48 -37.17 32.41
N ASN A 21 -2.38 -38.14 32.20
CA ASN A 21 -3.05 -38.35 30.92
C ASN A 21 -4.00 -37.18 30.59
N LEU A 22 -4.76 -36.69 31.58
CA LEU A 22 -5.61 -35.50 31.43
C LEU A 22 -4.80 -34.25 31.07
N MET A 23 -3.66 -34.03 31.73
CA MET A 23 -2.78 -32.89 31.40
C MET A 23 -2.25 -32.97 29.97
N LYS A 24 -1.76 -34.15 29.54
CA LYS A 24 -1.29 -34.36 28.16
C LYS A 24 -2.39 -34.16 27.12
N GLN A 25 -3.62 -34.59 27.41
CA GLN A 25 -4.75 -34.39 26.50
C GLN A 25 -5.10 -32.90 26.39
N ASN A 26 -5.22 -32.19 27.52
CA ASN A 26 -5.51 -30.76 27.54
C ASN A 26 -4.42 -29.93 26.82
N GLU A 27 -3.15 -30.31 26.95
CA GLU A 27 -2.04 -29.67 26.22
C GLU A 27 -2.15 -29.87 24.70
N ARG A 28 -2.54 -31.07 24.26
CA ARG A 28 -2.76 -31.35 22.82
C ARG A 28 -3.95 -30.56 22.28
N GLU A 29 -5.08 -30.58 22.98
CA GLU A 29 -6.27 -29.82 22.59
C GLU A 29 -5.98 -28.32 22.50
N LYS A 30 -5.24 -27.77 23.46
CA LYS A 30 -4.79 -26.37 23.43
C LYS A 30 -3.88 -26.08 22.24
N LEU A 31 -2.97 -26.99 21.89
CA LEU A 31 -2.07 -26.83 20.75
C LEU A 31 -2.83 -26.85 19.42
N ASP A 32 -3.77 -27.78 19.26
CA ASP A 32 -4.56 -27.90 18.04
C ASP A 32 -5.48 -26.69 17.86
N LEU A 33 -6.15 -26.24 18.93
CA LEU A 33 -6.95 -25.01 18.91
C LEU A 33 -6.10 -23.79 18.51
N THR A 34 -4.86 -23.71 19.00
CA THR A 34 -3.95 -22.61 18.66
C THR A 34 -3.56 -22.63 17.17
N LYS A 35 -3.33 -23.82 16.60
CA LYS A 35 -3.03 -23.97 15.16
C LYS A 35 -4.20 -23.57 14.29
N ASP A 36 -5.41 -24.02 14.64
CA ASP A 36 -6.62 -23.70 13.89
C ASP A 36 -6.89 -22.19 13.90
N LEU A 37 -6.77 -21.55 15.07
CA LEU A 37 -6.90 -20.10 15.23
C LEU A 37 -5.86 -19.33 14.40
N MET A 38 -4.61 -19.80 14.36
CA MET A 38 -3.58 -19.17 13.51
C MET A 38 -3.91 -19.31 12.03
N GLY A 39 -4.30 -20.50 11.58
CA GLY A 39 -4.65 -20.74 10.18
C GLY A 39 -5.89 -19.96 9.72
N GLU A 40 -6.89 -19.77 10.59
CA GLU A 40 -8.03 -18.90 10.31
C GLU A 40 -7.61 -17.43 10.17
N LYS A 41 -6.80 -16.92 11.11
CA LYS A 41 -6.27 -15.55 11.05
C LYS A 41 -5.41 -15.28 9.82
N GLU A 42 -4.61 -16.24 9.39
CA GLU A 42 -3.79 -16.11 8.19
C GLU A 42 -4.65 -16.01 6.92
N ARG A 43 -5.71 -16.82 6.83
CA ARG A 43 -6.68 -16.76 5.73
C ARG A 43 -7.44 -15.43 5.72
N GLU A 44 -7.89 -14.95 6.87
CA GLU A 44 -8.56 -13.66 6.99
C GLU A 44 -7.62 -12.51 6.59
N LYS A 45 -6.36 -12.54 7.05
CA LYS A 45 -5.33 -11.56 6.66
C LYS A 45 -5.10 -11.55 5.14
N LEU A 46 -5.05 -12.72 4.51
CA LEU A 46 -4.91 -12.83 3.06
C LEU A 46 -6.11 -12.25 2.32
N ASP A 47 -7.34 -12.58 2.74
CA ASP A 47 -8.57 -12.02 2.15
C ASP A 47 -8.62 -10.50 2.27
N LEU A 48 -8.31 -9.96 3.45
CA LEU A 48 -8.22 -8.52 3.68
C LEU A 48 -7.18 -7.86 2.78
N THR A 49 -6.01 -8.48 2.60
CA THR A 49 -4.94 -7.97 1.73
C THR A 49 -5.42 -7.90 0.27
N ASN A 50 -6.07 -8.95 -0.23
CA ASN A 50 -6.62 -8.99 -1.58
C ASN A 50 -7.69 -7.92 -1.80
N ARG A 51 -8.59 -7.72 -0.82
CA ARG A 51 -9.62 -6.66 -0.88
C ARG A 51 -9.00 -5.27 -0.91
N ILE A 52 -7.98 -5.01 -0.09
CA ILE A 52 -7.25 -3.74 -0.09
C ILE A 52 -6.63 -3.48 -1.46
N THR A 53 -5.92 -4.44 -2.03
CA THR A 53 -5.31 -4.30 -3.37
C THR A 53 -6.35 -4.01 -4.45
N LYS A 54 -7.50 -4.69 -4.41
CA LYS A 54 -8.60 -4.42 -5.34
C LYS A 54 -9.13 -2.99 -5.21
N LEU A 55 -9.38 -2.53 -3.99
CA LEU A 55 -9.84 -1.16 -3.73
C LEU A 55 -8.82 -0.11 -4.13
N GLU A 56 -7.52 -0.36 -3.92
CA GLU A 56 -6.45 0.53 -4.36
C GLU A 56 -6.43 0.69 -5.89
N ASN A 57 -6.61 -0.41 -6.63
CA ASN A 57 -6.69 -0.36 -8.09
C ASN A 57 -7.95 0.40 -8.55
N ASP A 58 -9.12 0.12 -7.95
CA ASP A 58 -10.36 0.84 -8.27
C ASP A 58 -10.22 2.37 -8.03
N VAL A 59 -9.50 2.78 -6.99
CA VAL A 59 -9.24 4.20 -6.70
C VAL A 59 -8.30 4.83 -7.72
N LYS A 60 -7.28 4.10 -8.18
CA LYS A 60 -6.37 4.57 -9.24
C LYS A 60 -7.11 4.75 -10.56
N ASP A 61 -7.88 3.75 -10.98
CA ASP A 61 -8.64 3.79 -12.24
C ASP A 61 -9.62 4.98 -12.25
N ARG A 62 -10.30 5.23 -11.13
CA ARG A 62 -11.20 6.38 -10.99
C ARG A 62 -10.45 7.71 -11.00
N THR A 63 -9.29 7.79 -10.35
CA THR A 63 -8.45 9.00 -10.34
C THR A 63 -7.98 9.33 -11.75
N GLU A 64 -7.56 8.33 -12.51
CA GLU A 64 -7.14 8.47 -13.90
C GLU A 64 -8.29 8.97 -14.78
N LEU A 65 -9.48 8.36 -14.67
CA LEU A 65 -10.67 8.78 -15.43
C LEU A 65 -11.05 10.23 -15.12
N LEU A 66 -10.93 10.66 -13.85
CA LEU A 66 -11.15 12.05 -13.45
C LEU A 66 -10.10 13.02 -14.02
N LEU A 67 -8.83 12.62 -14.09
CA LEU A 67 -7.79 13.43 -14.71
C LEU A 67 -8.02 13.57 -16.22
N ARG A 68 -8.29 12.45 -16.91
CA ARG A 68 -8.57 12.42 -18.35
C ARG A 68 -9.79 13.28 -18.71
N SER A 69 -10.90 13.11 -17.99
CA SER A 69 -12.13 13.89 -18.24
C SER A 69 -11.96 15.40 -18.06
N LYS A 70 -10.94 15.84 -17.31
CA LYS A 70 -10.61 17.25 -17.09
C LYS A 70 -9.45 17.77 -17.94
N GLY A 71 -8.87 16.95 -18.81
CA GLY A 71 -7.66 17.30 -19.57
C GLY A 71 -6.45 17.59 -18.67
N MET A 72 -6.37 16.91 -17.52
CA MET A 72 -5.34 17.09 -16.50
C MET A 72 -4.24 16.02 -16.55
N CYS A 73 -4.14 15.30 -17.67
CA CYS A 73 -3.14 14.24 -17.90
C CYS A 73 -1.76 14.80 -18.26
N ASN A 74 -1.19 15.58 -17.35
CA ASN A 74 0.21 15.98 -17.37
C ASN A 74 0.61 16.35 -15.93
N VAL A 75 1.90 16.51 -15.65
CA VAL A 75 2.38 16.81 -14.28
C VAL A 75 1.70 18.07 -13.72
N ARG A 76 1.55 19.12 -14.53
CA ARG A 76 0.87 20.35 -14.10
C ARG A 76 -0.58 20.10 -13.71
N GLY A 77 -1.33 19.36 -14.52
CA GLY A 77 -2.71 18.98 -14.28
C GLY A 77 -2.86 18.09 -13.06
N ALA A 78 -1.95 17.14 -12.85
CA ALA A 78 -1.91 16.30 -11.66
C ALA A 78 -1.70 17.12 -10.37
N LEU A 79 -0.78 18.09 -10.38
CA LEU A 79 -0.57 18.99 -9.24
C LEU A 79 -1.79 19.89 -8.97
N GLU A 80 -2.49 20.33 -10.03
CA GLU A 80 -3.78 21.04 -9.92
C GLU A 80 -4.90 20.18 -9.34
N PHE A 81 -4.93 18.90 -9.70
CA PHE A 81 -5.83 17.93 -9.12
C PHE A 81 -5.55 17.74 -7.63
N ILE A 82 -4.28 17.54 -7.24
CA ILE A 82 -3.88 17.46 -5.83
C ILE A 82 -4.34 18.70 -5.07
N ARG A 83 -4.09 19.90 -5.60
CA ARG A 83 -4.58 21.14 -4.99
C ARG A 83 -6.09 21.12 -4.78
N SER A 84 -6.84 20.71 -5.81
CA SER A 84 -8.30 20.67 -5.78
C SER A 84 -8.84 19.65 -4.78
N THR A 85 -8.18 18.50 -4.63
CA THR A 85 -8.54 17.47 -3.65
C THR A 85 -8.35 17.97 -2.22
N ASN A 86 -7.25 18.67 -1.93
CA ASN A 86 -7.02 19.25 -0.61
C ASN A 86 -8.01 20.38 -0.27
N ARG A 87 -8.47 21.16 -1.26
CA ARG A 87 -9.54 22.16 -1.09
C ARG A 87 -10.86 21.57 -0.61
N LEU A 88 -11.17 20.33 -1.00
CA LEU A 88 -12.40 19.67 -0.57
C LEU A 88 -12.31 19.16 0.87
N GLN A 89 -11.10 18.86 1.36
CA GLN A 89 -10.87 18.41 2.73
C GLN A 89 -10.80 19.59 3.71
N ASP A 90 -10.13 20.67 3.33
CA ASP A 90 -10.04 21.89 4.12
C ASP A 90 -11.07 22.92 3.64
N LYS A 91 -12.16 23.08 4.39
CA LYS A 91 -13.22 24.09 4.15
C LYS A 91 -12.71 25.56 4.12
N ILE A 92 -11.41 25.81 4.28
CA ILE A 92 -10.77 27.12 4.47
C ILE A 92 -9.65 27.36 3.44
N ILE A 93 -9.57 26.63 2.32
CA ILE A 93 -8.62 27.03 1.26
C ILE A 93 -9.26 28.13 0.40
N SER A 94 -8.68 29.33 0.49
CA SER A 94 -9.04 30.46 -0.37
C SER A 94 -8.92 30.06 -1.84
N PHE A 95 -9.96 30.38 -2.62
CA PHE A 95 -10.05 30.04 -4.04
C PHE A 95 -8.85 30.53 -4.88
N ARG A 96 -8.14 31.55 -4.38
CA ARG A 96 -7.03 32.24 -5.05
C ARG A 96 -5.64 31.77 -4.65
N GLU A 97 -5.53 30.78 -3.75
CA GLU A 97 -4.20 30.38 -3.29
C GLU A 97 -3.38 29.68 -4.40
N PRO A 98 -2.11 30.08 -4.60
CA PRO A 98 -1.20 29.42 -5.53
C PRO A 98 -1.02 27.93 -5.22
N THR A 99 -0.87 27.10 -6.25
CA THR A 99 -0.69 25.65 -6.11
C THR A 99 0.53 25.30 -5.26
N ASP A 100 1.65 25.98 -5.49
CA ASP A 100 2.89 25.82 -4.74
C ASP A 100 2.73 26.01 -3.22
N ASN A 101 1.89 26.96 -2.78
CA ASN A 101 1.61 27.16 -1.36
C ASN A 101 0.84 25.98 -0.77
N VAL A 102 -0.13 25.45 -1.52
CA VAL A 102 -0.89 24.27 -1.10
C VAL A 102 0.03 23.05 -0.99
N LEU A 103 0.92 22.85 -1.98
CA LEU A 103 1.92 21.78 -1.94
C LEU A 103 2.89 21.95 -0.76
N THR A 104 3.31 23.17 -0.46
CA THR A 104 4.15 23.46 0.71
C THR A 104 3.44 23.13 2.02
N ARG A 105 2.15 23.43 2.15
CA ARG A 105 1.39 23.00 3.34
C ARG A 105 1.24 21.48 3.45
N LEU A 106 1.26 20.74 2.35
CA LEU A 106 1.28 19.28 2.43
C LEU A 106 2.52 18.78 3.16
N THR A 107 3.66 19.46 3.06
CA THR A 107 4.86 19.12 3.84
C THR A 107 4.72 19.43 5.33
N GLN A 108 3.57 19.95 5.77
CA GLN A 108 3.19 20.15 7.17
C GLN A 108 2.15 19.11 7.65
N ASP A 109 1.51 18.35 6.74
CA ASP A 109 0.58 17.27 7.09
C ASP A 109 1.36 16.06 7.63
N GLU A 110 1.04 15.63 8.85
CA GLU A 110 1.80 14.58 9.54
C GLU A 110 1.85 13.26 8.75
N ARG A 111 0.77 12.91 8.04
CA ARG A 111 0.71 11.67 7.25
C ARG A 111 1.63 11.77 6.04
N PHE A 112 1.59 12.90 5.33
CA PHE A 112 2.49 13.15 4.21
C PHE A 112 3.95 13.28 4.66
N ILE A 113 4.24 13.97 5.77
CA ILE A 113 5.58 14.05 6.38
C ILE A 113 6.12 12.64 6.66
N SER A 114 5.32 11.78 7.28
CA SER A 114 5.71 10.41 7.59
C SER A 114 6.01 9.61 6.32
N TYR A 115 5.13 9.72 5.32
CA TYR A 115 5.29 9.09 4.01
C TYR A 115 6.54 9.54 3.26
N LEU A 116 6.79 10.86 3.23
CA LEU A 116 7.92 11.46 2.53
C LEU A 116 9.24 11.12 3.25
N ASN A 117 9.28 11.13 4.59
CA ASN A 117 10.45 10.70 5.35
C ASN A 117 10.81 9.23 5.09
N GLN A 118 9.83 8.34 5.07
CA GLN A 118 10.06 6.93 4.77
C GLN A 118 10.59 6.77 3.34
N THR A 119 10.00 7.48 2.38
CA THR A 119 10.44 7.47 0.98
C THR A 119 11.88 8.00 0.85
N CYS A 120 12.22 9.10 1.51
CA CYS A 120 13.60 9.61 1.52
C CYS A 120 14.58 8.60 2.14
N SER A 121 14.19 7.96 3.24
CA SER A 121 15.00 6.92 3.91
C SER A 121 15.26 5.71 3.01
N LEU A 122 14.25 5.26 2.25
CA LEU A 122 14.37 4.14 1.31
C LEU A 122 15.34 4.42 0.15
N ASN A 123 15.57 5.70 -0.17
CA ASN A 123 16.39 6.15 -1.30
C ASN A 123 17.68 6.86 -0.89
N ASN A 124 18.04 6.83 0.40
CA ASN A 124 19.20 7.54 0.95
C ASN A 124 19.23 9.04 0.58
N SER A 125 18.07 9.68 0.48
CA SER A 125 17.94 11.10 0.17
C SER A 125 17.69 11.90 1.46
N GLN A 126 18.13 13.16 1.49
CA GLN A 126 17.86 14.03 2.64
C GLN A 126 16.44 14.59 2.54
N TYR A 127 15.65 14.41 3.60
CA TYR A 127 14.27 14.90 3.66
C TYR A 127 14.14 16.38 3.32
N LYS A 128 15.04 17.23 3.87
CA LYS A 128 14.98 18.68 3.68
C LYS A 128 15.21 19.12 2.23
N ASP A 129 16.04 18.40 1.49
CA ASP A 129 16.28 18.71 0.08
C ASP A 129 15.05 18.37 -0.77
N VAL A 130 14.42 17.21 -0.51
CA VAL A 130 13.22 16.77 -1.22
C VAL A 130 12.01 17.63 -0.84
N GLU A 131 11.84 17.94 0.45
CA GLU A 131 10.82 18.86 0.96
C GLU A 131 10.92 20.24 0.29
N GLY A 132 12.14 20.78 0.20
CA GLY A 132 12.40 22.07 -0.45
C GLY A 132 11.96 22.12 -1.92
N CYS A 133 11.99 20.98 -2.62
CA CYS A 133 11.52 20.89 -4.00
C CYS A 133 10.00 20.94 -4.13
N VAL A 134 9.24 20.38 -3.17
CA VAL A 134 7.77 20.21 -3.26
C VAL A 134 7.05 21.52 -3.57
N GLY A 135 7.44 22.61 -2.90
CA GLY A 135 6.84 23.93 -3.09
C GLY A 135 7.21 24.63 -4.40
N GLY A 136 8.12 24.09 -5.21
CA GLY A 136 8.51 24.66 -6.52
C GLY A 136 8.00 23.87 -7.72
N LEU A 137 7.45 22.68 -7.51
CA LEU A 137 7.12 21.74 -8.59
C LEU A 137 6.11 22.30 -9.58
N TYR A 138 5.10 23.03 -9.11
CA TYR A 138 4.06 23.56 -10.01
C TYR A 138 4.62 24.70 -10.86
N TYR A 139 5.39 25.61 -10.25
CA TYR A 139 6.10 26.64 -10.99
C TYR A 139 7.08 26.07 -12.02
N THR A 140 7.84 25.03 -11.65
CA THR A 140 8.76 24.34 -12.58
C THR A 140 8.00 23.74 -13.76
N ALA A 141 6.87 23.05 -13.52
CA ALA A 141 6.03 22.49 -14.57
C ALA A 141 5.48 23.57 -15.52
N LEU A 142 5.06 24.71 -14.97
CA LEU A 142 4.61 25.88 -15.73
C LEU A 142 5.72 26.44 -16.63
N LYS A 143 6.89 26.70 -16.05
CA LYS A 143 8.02 27.36 -16.74
C LYS A 143 8.55 26.51 -17.89
N LYS A 144 8.69 25.21 -17.68
CA LYS A 144 9.26 24.28 -18.67
C LYS A 144 8.30 23.97 -19.81
N LYS A 145 7.04 24.45 -19.77
CA LYS A 145 5.99 24.14 -20.75
C LYS A 145 5.96 22.64 -21.07
N LEU A 146 6.11 21.81 -20.03
CA LEU A 146 6.19 20.36 -20.19
C LEU A 146 4.92 19.91 -20.90
N ARG A 147 5.08 19.55 -22.17
CA ARG A 147 4.00 19.03 -22.99
C ARG A 147 3.79 17.61 -22.50
N GLY A 148 2.85 17.40 -21.60
CA GLY A 148 2.30 16.06 -21.47
C GLY A 148 1.55 15.76 -22.76
N HIS A 149 1.67 14.54 -23.25
CA HIS A 149 0.66 14.02 -24.16
C HIS A 149 -0.68 14.03 -23.41
N ASP A 150 -1.77 14.44 -24.05
CA ASP A 150 -3.10 14.66 -23.41
C ASP A 150 -3.69 13.40 -22.73
N ASN A 151 -2.97 12.28 -22.77
CA ASN A 151 -3.41 10.98 -22.31
C ASN A 151 -2.82 10.61 -20.94
N ASP A 152 -1.56 10.92 -20.63
CA ASP A 152 -0.87 10.33 -19.48
C ASP A 152 0.00 11.32 -18.68
N VAL A 153 0.14 11.08 -17.37
CA VAL A 153 1.07 11.84 -16.52
C VAL A 153 2.47 11.25 -16.69
N GLU A 154 3.38 12.03 -17.25
CA GLU A 154 4.74 11.57 -17.58
C GLU A 154 5.80 12.39 -16.83
N ILE A 155 6.78 11.70 -16.23
CA ILE A 155 7.95 12.30 -15.61
C ILE A 155 9.17 11.93 -16.45
N TYR A 156 9.79 12.92 -17.08
CA TYR A 156 11.03 12.74 -17.83
C TYR A 156 12.23 13.16 -16.98
N ALA A 157 13.20 12.28 -16.77
CA ALA A 157 14.37 12.54 -15.93
C ALA A 157 15.13 13.82 -16.34
N ARG A 158 15.33 14.03 -17.64
CA ARG A 158 15.97 15.23 -18.20
C ARG A 158 15.28 16.56 -17.84
N ASP A 159 14.00 16.51 -17.48
CA ASP A 159 13.18 17.68 -17.20
C ASP A 159 13.13 18.03 -15.71
N TRP A 160 13.77 17.27 -14.82
CA TRP A 160 13.68 17.45 -13.38
C TRP A 160 15.00 17.11 -12.68
N SER A 161 15.32 17.78 -11.59
CA SER A 161 16.42 17.33 -10.73
C SER A 161 16.06 16.02 -10.03
N VAL A 162 17.07 15.26 -9.59
CA VAL A 162 16.94 14.01 -8.83
C VAL A 162 15.93 14.13 -7.68
N ASN A 163 16.03 15.19 -6.87
CA ASN A 163 15.12 15.43 -5.75
C ASN A 163 13.70 15.82 -6.20
N GLU A 164 13.55 16.57 -7.29
CA GLU A 164 12.24 16.89 -7.86
C GLU A 164 11.54 15.65 -8.42
N VAL A 165 12.28 14.74 -9.09
CA VAL A 165 11.73 13.45 -9.54
C VAL A 165 11.19 12.70 -8.34
N LEU A 166 12.00 12.52 -7.29
CA LEU A 166 11.59 11.83 -6.07
C LEU A 166 10.34 12.46 -5.42
N ALA A 167 10.31 13.79 -5.31
CA ALA A 167 9.18 14.53 -4.77
C ALA A 167 7.91 14.33 -5.59
N LEU A 168 8.01 14.36 -6.93
CA LEU A 168 6.89 14.10 -7.83
C LEU A 168 6.34 12.69 -7.66
N GLY A 169 7.19 11.66 -7.72
CA GLY A 169 6.73 10.29 -7.52
C GLY A 169 6.09 10.06 -6.16
N ALA A 170 6.63 10.69 -5.10
CA ALA A 170 6.04 10.63 -3.77
C ALA A 170 4.64 11.27 -3.71
N LEU A 171 4.46 12.47 -4.28
CA LEU A 171 3.17 13.15 -4.34
C LEU A 171 2.15 12.36 -5.17
N LEU A 172 2.50 11.98 -6.40
CA LEU A 172 1.59 11.28 -7.29
C LEU A 172 1.17 9.93 -6.69
N ARG A 173 2.11 9.21 -6.06
CA ARG A 173 1.80 7.95 -5.37
C ARG A 173 0.89 8.14 -4.17
N TYR A 174 1.15 9.15 -3.33
CA TYR A 174 0.34 9.45 -2.15
C TYR A 174 -1.12 9.76 -2.50
N TYR A 175 -1.36 10.38 -3.65
CA TYR A 175 -2.69 10.70 -4.18
C TYR A 175 -3.28 9.66 -5.15
N ASN A 176 -2.67 8.47 -5.28
CA ASN A 176 -3.11 7.43 -6.25
C ASN A 176 -3.19 7.91 -7.72
N ILE A 177 -2.32 8.83 -8.12
CA ILE A 177 -2.23 9.28 -9.50
C ILE A 177 -1.30 8.34 -10.26
N LEU A 178 -1.78 7.74 -11.34
CA LEU A 178 -0.98 6.92 -12.25
C LEU A 178 -0.01 7.82 -13.03
N TYR A 179 1.23 7.37 -13.20
CA TYR A 179 2.24 8.08 -13.98
C TYR A 179 3.25 7.12 -14.60
N TYR A 180 3.93 7.59 -15.63
CA TYR A 180 5.03 6.91 -16.31
C TYR A 180 6.32 7.68 -16.10
N TYR A 181 7.44 6.96 -16.06
CA TYR A 181 8.76 7.53 -15.92
C TYR A 181 9.61 7.20 -17.14
N TYR A 182 10.26 8.23 -17.66
CA TYR A 182 11.21 8.13 -18.76
C TYR A 182 12.57 8.58 -18.27
N ASP A 183 13.60 7.82 -18.62
CA ASP A 183 14.97 8.12 -18.22
C ASP A 183 15.56 9.31 -19.00
N ASP A 184 16.86 9.56 -18.85
CA ASP A 184 17.54 10.67 -19.53
C ASP A 184 17.62 10.51 -21.05
N GLN A 185 17.47 9.29 -21.57
CA GLN A 185 17.40 9.01 -23.01
C GLN A 185 15.97 9.20 -23.55
N GLY A 186 14.99 9.30 -22.66
CA GLY A 186 13.57 9.40 -23.02
C GLY A 186 12.93 8.03 -23.22
N ASP A 187 13.56 6.96 -22.76
CA ASP A 187 13.02 5.60 -22.82
C ASP A 187 12.16 5.32 -21.59
N LEU A 188 11.04 4.61 -21.79
CA LEU A 188 10.16 4.20 -20.69
C LEU A 188 10.95 3.25 -19.79
N ALA A 189 11.11 3.63 -18.52
CA ALA A 189 11.96 2.93 -17.57
C ALA A 189 11.22 2.63 -16.27
N GLU A 190 11.78 1.71 -15.48
CA GLU A 190 11.36 1.55 -14.10
C GLU A 190 11.67 2.83 -13.32
N TYR A 191 10.73 3.26 -12.49
CA TYR A 191 10.91 4.45 -11.67
C TYR A 191 12.11 4.25 -10.73
N PRO A 192 13.09 5.16 -10.69
CA PRO A 192 14.40 4.91 -10.09
C PRO A 192 14.38 4.88 -8.55
N TYR A 193 13.24 5.19 -7.94
CA TYR A 193 13.12 5.30 -6.48
C TYR A 193 12.11 4.32 -5.90
N LYS A 194 12.47 3.79 -4.73
CA LYS A 194 11.58 2.97 -3.89
C LYS A 194 10.60 3.89 -3.16
N LEU A 195 9.32 3.79 -3.49
CA LEU A 195 8.29 4.57 -2.83
C LEU A 195 7.75 3.83 -1.61
N ALA A 196 7.48 4.56 -0.52
CA ALA A 196 6.83 3.99 0.64
C ALA A 196 5.46 3.41 0.24
N LYS A 197 5.10 2.27 0.86
CA LYS A 197 3.71 1.79 0.85
C LYS A 197 2.91 2.72 1.79
N TYR A 198 1.60 2.85 1.55
CA TYR A 198 0.72 3.73 2.31
C TYR A 198 1.02 3.71 3.82
N PRO A 199 0.97 4.85 4.54
CA PRO A 199 1.35 4.94 5.95
C PRO A 199 0.32 4.29 6.90
N TYR A 200 -0.40 3.26 6.47
CA TYR A 200 -1.06 2.35 7.39
C TYR A 200 0.00 1.35 7.85
N LYS A 201 0.51 1.54 9.07
CA LYS A 201 1.20 0.49 9.83
C LYS A 201 0.23 -0.67 10.04
N LEU A 202 0.10 -1.56 9.07
CA LEU A 202 -0.20 -2.96 9.35
C LEU A 202 1.10 -3.50 9.95
N ALA A 203 1.13 -3.62 11.28
CA ALA A 203 2.27 -4.13 12.01
C ALA A 203 2.87 -5.35 11.29
N GLU A 204 4.11 -5.21 10.85
CA GLU A 204 4.88 -6.28 10.21
C GLU A 204 5.09 -7.39 11.25
N TYR A 205 4.30 -8.45 11.17
CA TYR A 205 4.72 -9.73 11.73
C TYR A 205 5.60 -10.40 10.70
N THR A 206 6.88 -10.54 11.06
CA THR A 206 7.89 -11.27 10.30
C THR A 206 7.41 -12.70 10.06
N TYR A 207 7.15 -12.99 8.78
CA TYR A 207 6.85 -14.31 8.27
C TYR A 207 8.09 -15.20 8.43
N ASN A 208 7.96 -16.30 9.16
CA ASN A 208 9.01 -17.32 9.30
C ASN A 208 8.73 -18.44 8.28
N PRO A 209 9.58 -18.62 7.25
CA PRO A 209 9.35 -19.58 6.16
C PRO A 209 9.53 -21.06 6.55
N ALA A 210 9.66 -21.39 7.84
CA ALA A 210 9.89 -22.76 8.31
C ALA A 210 8.61 -23.66 8.37
N MET A 211 7.47 -23.22 7.84
CA MET A 211 6.25 -24.05 7.76
C MET A 211 5.70 -24.15 6.34
N GLU A 212 6.54 -24.54 5.38
CA GLU A 212 6.05 -25.18 4.16
C GLU A 212 6.14 -26.69 4.32
N THR A 213 4.99 -27.32 4.53
CA THR A 213 4.62 -28.63 3.97
C THR A 213 3.18 -28.88 4.39
N THR A 214 2.22 -28.57 3.53
CA THR A 214 1.16 -29.50 3.06
C THR A 214 0.25 -28.79 2.05
N LYS A 215 0.00 -29.48 0.94
CA LYS A 215 -0.80 -29.14 -0.25
C LYS A 215 -2.25 -28.74 0.05
N LEU A 216 -2.85 -28.02 -0.92
CA LEU A 216 -4.24 -28.04 -1.46
C LEU A 216 -4.81 -26.62 -1.54
N ALA A 217 -5.50 -26.16 -2.59
CA ALA A 217 -5.85 -26.73 -3.87
C ALA A 217 -6.14 -25.56 -4.85
N THR A 218 -5.93 -25.85 -6.12
CA THR A 218 -6.33 -25.10 -7.30
C THR A 218 -7.79 -24.63 -7.24
N VAL A 219 -8.03 -23.33 -7.43
CA VAL A 219 -9.33 -22.80 -7.90
C VAL A 219 -9.09 -22.11 -9.24
N VAL A 220 -9.44 -22.80 -10.32
CA VAL A 220 -9.61 -22.23 -11.65
C VAL A 220 -10.98 -21.56 -11.66
N MET A 221 -11.04 -20.23 -11.73
CA MET A 221 -12.27 -19.55 -12.10
C MET A 221 -12.32 -19.38 -13.61
N TRP A 222 -13.29 -20.06 -14.21
CA TRP A 222 -13.75 -19.87 -15.58
C TRP A 222 -14.40 -18.49 -15.70
N TYR A 223 -13.97 -17.69 -16.68
CA TYR A 223 -14.76 -16.58 -17.20
C TYR A 223 -15.62 -17.12 -18.34
N ASP A 224 -16.93 -17.06 -18.17
CA ASP A 224 -17.90 -17.37 -19.21
C ASP A 224 -18.19 -16.09 -20.01
N ASP A 225 -18.20 -16.26 -21.33
CA ASP A 225 -18.36 -15.24 -22.35
C ASP A 225 -19.83 -14.88 -22.56
N LYS A 226 -20.05 -13.68 -23.12
CA LYS A 226 -21.33 -13.07 -23.60
C LYS A 226 -22.04 -12.29 -22.48
N ILE A 227 -22.33 -10.99 -22.62
CA ILE A 227 -23.12 -10.30 -23.67
C ILE A 227 -22.65 -8.81 -23.60
N GLY A 228 -22.24 -8.14 -24.69
CA GLY A 228 -23.17 -7.62 -25.67
C GLY A 228 -22.50 -6.60 -26.59
N HIS A 229 -22.61 -6.87 -27.89
CA HIS A 229 -22.29 -5.97 -29.00
C HIS A 229 -23.05 -4.64 -28.91
N ARG A 230 -22.35 -3.53 -29.19
CA ARG A 230 -22.86 -2.49 -30.10
C ARG A 230 -21.85 -2.22 -31.19
N ARG A 231 -22.32 -2.42 -32.42
CA ARG A 231 -21.68 -2.11 -33.69
C ARG A 231 -21.52 -0.59 -33.81
N HIS A 232 -20.37 -0.14 -34.29
CA HIS A 232 -20.35 0.91 -35.30
C HIS A 232 -19.70 0.32 -36.56
N VAL A 233 -20.53 0.27 -37.60
CA VAL A 233 -20.13 0.16 -38.99
C VAL A 233 -19.67 1.56 -39.42
N VAL A 234 -18.54 1.59 -40.14
CA VAL A 234 -17.96 2.67 -40.99
C VAL A 234 -18.50 4.08 -40.76
#